data_AF-A0A1Q3TIU1-F1
#
_entry.id   AF-A0A1Q3TIU1-F1
#
_cell.length_a   1.000
_cell.length_b   1.000
_cell.length_c   1.000
_cell.angle_alpha   90.00
_cell.angle_beta   90.00
_cell.angle_gamma   90.00
#
_symmetry.space_group_name_H-M   'P 1'
#
loop_
_entity.id
_entity.type
_entity.pdbx_description
1 polymer ?
#
loop_
_entity_poly.entity_id
_entity_poly.type
_entity_poly.pdbx_seq_one_letter_code
_entity_poly.pdbx_strand_id
1 'polypeptide(L)'
;MIAADPVLRGHPQAVTWRVNGEIIMVLGWGRAILMQIAHPKVAAGVGQHSHFANSPAAKARRFLNTLNRMLTLTYGTPQEAWHAAHAIDTIHDRVNGMDEAQARYSARDPELLKWVHATFADSMFKTYEMFVGPLSRAEKDEYLHHAGFVAPLLGAPCGYFPGNQAELDAYIAEMLESGVIKVGPQARQLADYVLEKLPIPILGRVLQWYARLLVGGMLPPVLREGYGFKVGKSGGRALETTAWIYRRLFHPLLPPLLRRWKVARQAVKTYNAVQNC
;
A
#
# COMPACT_ATOMS: atom_id res chain seq x y z
N MET A 1 17.78 19.52 20.38
CA MET A 1 17.53 19.87 18.96
C MET A 1 18.42 18.98 18.11
N ILE A 2 17.90 17.82 17.69
CA ILE A 2 18.56 17.03 16.65
C ILE A 2 18.05 17.63 15.34
N ALA A 3 18.94 18.26 14.59
CA ALA A 3 18.64 18.71 13.24
C ALA A 3 18.24 17.46 12.43
N ALA A 4 16.96 17.31 12.14
CA ALA A 4 16.50 16.35 11.17
C ALA A 4 17.08 16.80 9.83
N ASP A 5 18.12 16.11 9.37
CA ASP A 5 18.70 16.38 8.06
C ASP A 5 17.58 16.29 7.00
N PRO A 6 17.19 17.40 6.35
CA PRO A 6 16.15 17.40 5.34
C PRO A 6 16.57 16.62 4.07
N VAL A 7 17.84 16.21 3.97
CA VAL A 7 18.48 15.74 2.73
C VAL A 7 18.09 14.30 2.33
N LEU A 8 17.51 13.48 3.22
CA LEU A 8 17.06 12.13 2.82
C LEU A 8 15.66 12.06 2.18
N ARG A 9 14.88 13.16 2.17
CA ARG A 9 13.56 13.19 1.51
C ARG A 9 13.62 13.47 0.01
N GLY A 10 14.74 14.01 -0.47
CA GLY A 10 14.86 14.56 -1.81
C GLY A 10 15.80 13.81 -2.74
N HIS A 11 16.38 12.67 -2.33
CA HIS A 11 17.41 12.03 -3.13
C HIS A 11 16.81 11.05 -4.16
N PRO A 12 17.10 11.19 -5.47
CA PRO A 12 16.65 10.26 -6.51
C PRO A 12 17.01 8.80 -6.29
N GLN A 13 18.03 8.54 -5.47
CA GLN A 13 18.49 7.18 -5.14
C GLN A 13 17.86 6.63 -3.85
N ALA A 14 17.08 7.43 -3.11
CA ALA A 14 16.36 6.94 -1.94
C ALA A 14 15.50 5.73 -2.33
N VAL A 15 15.51 4.69 -1.51
CA VAL A 15 14.82 3.43 -1.84
C VAL A 15 13.32 3.66 -2.04
N THR A 16 12.71 4.56 -1.29
CA THR A 16 11.31 4.97 -1.45
C THR A 16 11.00 5.54 -2.83
N TRP A 17 11.85 6.39 -3.40
CA TRP A 17 11.69 6.95 -4.75
C TRP A 17 11.89 5.91 -5.86
N ARG A 18 12.75 4.92 -5.62
CA ARG A 18 12.93 3.81 -6.55
C ARG A 18 11.72 2.88 -6.53
N VAL A 19 11.32 2.42 -5.34
CA VAL A 19 10.21 1.47 -5.15
C VAL A 19 8.89 2.09 -5.58
N ASN A 20 8.48 3.21 -4.99
CA ASN A 20 7.17 3.84 -5.27
C ASN A 20 7.11 4.47 -6.67
N GLY A 21 8.22 4.50 -7.39
CA GLY A 21 8.33 5.10 -8.71
C GLY A 21 7.81 4.18 -9.80
N GLU A 22 7.81 2.88 -9.54
CA GLU A 22 7.37 1.83 -10.45
C GLU A 22 5.83 1.80 -10.50
N ILE A 23 5.24 1.88 -11.70
CA ILE A 23 3.78 1.86 -11.89
C ILE A 23 3.19 0.53 -11.40
N ILE A 24 3.93 -0.57 -11.58
CA ILE A 24 3.47 -1.91 -11.22
C ILE A 24 3.20 -2.09 -9.73
N MET A 25 3.72 -1.21 -8.86
CA MET A 25 3.47 -1.25 -7.42
C MET A 25 1.99 -1.16 -7.04
N VAL A 26 1.14 -0.61 -7.92
CA VAL A 26 -0.32 -0.59 -7.73
C VAL A 26 -0.90 -1.99 -7.58
N LEU A 27 -0.27 -3.03 -8.15
CA LEU A 27 -0.72 -4.42 -7.97
C LEU A 27 -0.66 -4.86 -6.50
N GLY A 28 0.25 -4.29 -5.71
CA GLY A 28 0.38 -4.57 -4.28
C GLY A 28 -0.72 -3.97 -3.41
N TRP A 29 -1.46 -2.98 -3.93
CA TRP A 29 -2.44 -2.24 -3.13
C TRP A 29 -3.63 -3.10 -2.75
N GLY A 30 -4.05 -4.03 -3.63
CA GLY A 30 -5.11 -4.98 -3.30
C GLY A 30 -4.76 -5.85 -2.09
N ARG A 31 -3.51 -6.34 -2.01
CA ARG A 31 -3.01 -7.09 -0.86
C ARG A 31 -3.00 -6.23 0.41
N ALA A 32 -2.43 -5.02 0.33
CA ALA A 32 -2.38 -4.10 1.47
C ALA A 32 -3.79 -3.84 2.02
N ILE A 33 -4.74 -3.46 1.16
CA ILE A 33 -6.12 -3.18 1.54
C ILE A 33 -6.78 -4.40 2.20
N LEU A 34 -6.59 -5.61 1.65
CA LEU A 34 -7.16 -6.82 2.24
C LEU A 34 -6.52 -7.19 3.59
N MET A 35 -5.23 -6.94 3.79
CA MET A 35 -4.63 -7.09 5.12
C MET A 35 -5.19 -6.06 6.10
N GLN A 36 -5.35 -4.83 5.66
CA GLN A 36 -5.86 -3.72 6.48
C GLN A 36 -7.27 -3.99 6.97
N ILE A 37 -8.20 -4.29 6.06
CA ILE A 37 -9.62 -4.54 6.40
C ILE A 37 -9.84 -5.90 7.07
N ALA A 38 -8.80 -6.74 7.23
CA ALA A 38 -8.90 -7.91 8.11
C ALA A 38 -8.90 -7.52 9.59
N HIS A 39 -8.54 -6.28 9.94
CA HIS A 39 -8.76 -5.73 11.26
C HIS A 39 -10.21 -5.21 11.37
N PRO A 40 -11.05 -5.69 12.32
CA PRO A 40 -12.47 -5.32 12.40
C PRO A 40 -12.74 -3.81 12.47
N LYS A 41 -12.00 -3.09 13.31
CA LYS A 41 -12.08 -1.62 13.39
C LYS A 41 -11.74 -0.89 12.08
N VAL A 42 -10.76 -1.40 11.32
CA VAL A 42 -10.41 -0.82 10.02
C VAL A 42 -11.50 -1.13 8.99
N ALA A 43 -12.05 -2.35 8.97
CA ALA A 43 -13.20 -2.68 8.15
C ALA A 43 -14.40 -1.79 8.47
N ALA A 44 -14.67 -1.52 9.75
CA ALA A 44 -15.75 -0.65 10.18
C ALA A 44 -15.54 0.79 9.69
N GLY A 45 -14.34 1.35 9.91
CA GLY A 45 -14.00 2.69 9.43
C GLY A 45 -14.12 2.81 7.90
N VAL A 46 -13.63 1.82 7.15
CA VAL A 46 -13.76 1.82 5.69
C VAL A 46 -15.22 1.66 5.28
N GLY A 47 -15.95 0.70 5.84
CA GLY A 47 -17.33 0.40 5.46
C GLY A 47 -18.33 1.50 5.80
N GLN A 48 -18.14 2.19 6.93
CA GLN A 48 -19.06 3.24 7.40
C GLN A 48 -18.76 4.61 6.76
N HIS A 49 -17.51 4.87 6.37
CA HIS A 49 -17.09 6.21 5.89
C HIS A 49 -16.59 6.25 4.45
N SER A 50 -16.28 5.11 3.82
CA SER A 50 -16.03 5.07 2.37
C SER A 50 -17.35 4.84 1.65
N HIS A 51 -17.94 5.90 1.10
CA HIS A 51 -19.02 5.73 0.13
C HIS A 51 -18.50 4.93 -1.06
N PHE A 52 -18.93 3.66 -1.15
CA PHE A 52 -18.73 2.84 -2.33
C PHE A 52 -19.51 3.49 -3.47
N ALA A 53 -18.77 4.03 -4.43
CA ALA A 53 -19.39 4.83 -5.46
C ALA A 53 -20.12 3.91 -6.44
N ASN A 54 -21.40 4.22 -6.68
CA ASN A 54 -22.24 3.43 -7.58
C ASN A 54 -21.90 3.62 -9.08
N SER A 55 -20.92 4.48 -9.42
CA SER A 55 -20.48 4.70 -10.80
C SER A 55 -18.98 4.43 -11.00
N PRO A 56 -18.57 3.82 -12.14
CA PRO A 56 -17.17 3.60 -12.48
C PRO A 56 -16.33 4.89 -12.45
N ALA A 57 -16.89 6.02 -12.87
CA ALA A 57 -16.21 7.32 -12.87
C ALA A 57 -15.85 7.78 -11.46
N ALA A 58 -16.75 7.61 -10.49
CA ALA A 58 -16.48 7.99 -9.11
C ALA A 58 -15.48 7.04 -8.43
N LYS A 59 -15.48 5.73 -8.77
CA LYS A 59 -14.42 4.78 -8.35
C LYS A 59 -13.05 5.21 -8.88
N ALA A 60 -12.97 5.54 -10.17
CA ALA A 60 -11.75 6.03 -10.80
C ALA A 60 -11.24 7.33 -10.14
N ARG A 61 -12.13 8.29 -9.87
CA ARG A 61 -11.78 9.53 -9.16
C ARG A 61 -11.24 9.27 -7.75
N ARG A 62 -11.86 8.38 -6.96
CA ARG A 62 -11.38 7.99 -5.63
C ARG A 62 -9.98 7.36 -5.69
N PHE A 63 -9.78 6.47 -6.66
CA PHE A 63 -8.49 5.84 -6.91
C PHE A 63 -7.42 6.90 -7.25
N LEU A 64 -7.69 7.78 -8.22
CA LEU A 64 -6.77 8.85 -8.62
C LEU A 64 -6.44 9.82 -7.48
N ASN A 65 -7.41 10.17 -6.63
CA ASN A 65 -7.16 11.00 -5.45
C ASN A 65 -6.19 10.33 -4.47
N THR A 66 -6.37 9.02 -4.23
CA THR A 66 -5.49 8.25 -3.34
C THR A 66 -4.09 8.11 -3.94
N LEU A 67 -4.01 7.80 -5.23
CA LEU A 67 -2.76 7.73 -5.99
C LEU A 67 -2.00 9.05 -5.91
N ASN A 68 -2.68 10.17 -6.19
CA ASN A 68 -2.05 11.49 -6.14
C ASN A 68 -1.51 11.80 -4.74
N ARG A 69 -2.27 11.54 -3.67
CA ARG A 69 -1.78 11.74 -2.29
C ARG A 69 -0.54 10.91 -1.98
N MET A 70 -0.55 9.61 -2.32
CA MET A 70 0.61 8.73 -2.09
C MET A 70 1.85 9.19 -2.88
N LEU A 71 1.65 9.62 -4.12
CA LEU A 71 2.73 10.14 -4.95
C LEU A 71 3.25 11.48 -4.42
N THR A 72 2.37 12.39 -3.96
CA THR A 72 2.78 13.66 -3.33
C THR A 72 3.53 13.44 -2.02
N LEU A 73 3.12 12.48 -1.19
CA LEU A 73 3.86 12.11 0.03
C LEU A 73 5.28 11.60 -0.27
N THR A 74 5.50 11.00 -1.44
CA THR A 74 6.82 10.47 -1.83
C THR A 74 7.67 11.48 -2.60
N TYR A 75 7.09 12.16 -3.60
CA TYR A 75 7.81 12.97 -4.59
C TYR A 75 7.54 14.48 -4.51
N GLY A 76 6.58 14.88 -3.67
CA GLY A 76 6.29 16.29 -3.45
C GLY A 76 7.41 16.97 -2.68
N THR A 77 7.46 18.30 -2.78
CA THR A 77 8.25 19.13 -1.88
C THR A 77 7.84 18.89 -0.41
N PRO A 78 8.68 19.24 0.58
CA PRO A 78 8.31 19.11 1.98
C PRO A 78 6.98 19.79 2.34
N GLN A 79 6.68 20.94 1.72
CA GLN A 79 5.42 21.65 1.91
C GLN A 79 4.23 20.92 1.29
N GLU A 80 4.36 20.39 0.07
CA GLU A 80 3.30 19.60 -0.57
C GLU A 80 3.02 18.30 0.17
N ALA A 81 4.06 17.61 0.64
CA ALA A 81 3.94 16.41 1.45
C ALA A 81 3.22 16.72 2.78
N TRP A 82 3.54 17.85 3.43
CA TRP A 82 2.85 18.29 4.63
C TRP A 82 1.37 18.58 4.37
N HIS A 83 1.04 19.33 3.32
CA HIS A 83 -0.37 19.57 2.93
C HIS A 83 -1.12 18.28 2.62
N ALA A 84 -0.49 17.34 1.91
CA ALA A 84 -1.08 16.05 1.59
C ALA A 84 -1.36 15.23 2.86
N ALA A 85 -0.42 15.19 3.81
CA ALA A 85 -0.59 14.50 5.08
C ALA A 85 -1.67 15.16 5.95
N HIS A 86 -1.69 16.49 6.04
CA HIS A 86 -2.72 17.23 6.78
C HIS A 86 -4.12 17.02 6.19
N ALA A 87 -4.25 16.96 4.86
CA ALA A 87 -5.51 16.63 4.21
C ALA A 87 -5.97 15.19 4.52
N ILE A 88 -5.05 14.24 4.71
CA ILE A 88 -5.37 12.88 5.17
C ILE A 88 -5.81 12.91 6.63
N ASP A 89 -5.07 13.58 7.52
CA ASP A 89 -5.41 13.72 8.94
C ASP A 89 -6.79 14.35 9.14
N THR A 90 -7.15 15.36 8.34
CA THR A 90 -8.47 16.00 8.34
C THR A 90 -9.59 15.02 7.97
N ILE A 91 -9.31 14.07 7.06
CA ILE A 91 -10.26 13.00 6.74
C ILE A 91 -10.34 12.02 7.90
N HIS A 92 -9.19 11.60 8.45
CA HIS A 92 -9.12 10.65 9.57
C HIS A 92 -9.86 11.16 10.81
N ASP A 93 -9.85 12.48 11.06
CA ASP A 93 -10.60 13.12 12.15
C ASP A 93 -12.10 12.81 12.11
N ARG A 94 -12.66 12.62 10.91
CA ARG A 94 -14.09 12.32 10.70
C ARG A 94 -14.39 10.83 10.66
N VAL A 95 -13.37 9.98 10.53
CA VAL A 95 -13.52 8.52 10.43
C VAL A 95 -13.39 7.92 11.82
N ASN A 96 -14.48 7.96 12.57
CA ASN A 96 -14.60 7.35 13.88
C ASN A 96 -16.01 6.78 14.07
N GLY A 97 -16.18 5.84 15.01
CA GLY A 97 -17.45 5.16 15.21
C GLY A 97 -17.34 3.92 16.09
N MET A 98 -18.31 3.02 15.94
CA MET A 98 -18.37 1.72 16.62
C MET A 98 -18.29 0.60 15.59
N ASP A 99 -17.53 -0.45 15.87
CA ASP A 99 -17.50 -1.67 15.05
C ASP A 99 -18.69 -2.61 15.37
N GLU A 100 -18.75 -3.77 14.70
CA GLU A 100 -19.81 -4.77 14.90
C GLU A 100 -19.87 -5.30 16.35
N ALA A 101 -18.74 -5.28 17.07
CA ALA A 101 -18.64 -5.68 18.46
C ALA A 101 -18.92 -4.53 19.45
N GLN A 102 -19.42 -3.38 18.96
CA GLN A 102 -19.65 -2.16 19.73
C GLN A 102 -18.37 -1.57 20.36
N ALA A 103 -17.19 -1.90 19.80
CA ALA A 103 -15.94 -1.30 20.21
C ALA A 103 -15.69 0.00 19.44
N ARG A 104 -15.27 1.05 20.16
CA ARG A 104 -14.90 2.34 19.56
C ARG A 104 -13.69 2.19 18.65
N TYR A 105 -13.73 2.88 17.51
CA TYR A 105 -12.60 3.06 16.62
C TYR A 105 -12.45 4.54 16.22
N SER A 106 -11.22 4.91 15.88
CA SER A 106 -10.87 6.18 15.25
C SER A 106 -9.75 5.93 14.25
N ALA A 107 -9.82 6.51 13.05
CA ALA A 107 -8.73 6.44 12.08
C ALA A 107 -7.47 7.21 12.53
N ARG A 108 -7.56 7.96 13.64
CA ARG A 108 -6.42 8.59 14.32
C ARG A 108 -5.82 7.71 15.43
N ASP A 109 -6.38 6.54 15.69
CA ASP A 109 -5.82 5.58 16.65
C ASP A 109 -4.43 5.12 16.17
N PRO A 110 -3.35 5.40 16.92
CA PRO A 110 -1.99 5.04 16.53
C PRO A 110 -1.81 3.54 16.26
N GLU A 111 -2.52 2.67 16.96
CA GLU A 111 -2.44 1.22 16.72
C GLU A 111 -3.02 0.82 15.35
N LEU A 112 -4.15 1.43 14.98
CA LEU A 112 -4.75 1.20 13.66
C LEU A 112 -3.87 1.80 12.55
N LEU A 113 -3.30 2.98 12.78
CA LEU A 113 -2.34 3.59 11.85
C LEU A 113 -1.10 2.71 11.66
N LYS A 114 -0.57 2.14 12.73
CA LYS A 114 0.59 1.23 12.69
C LYS A 114 0.27 -0.02 11.88
N TRP A 115 -0.90 -0.65 12.07
CA TRP A 115 -1.35 -1.77 11.24
C TRP A 115 -1.45 -1.40 9.75
N VAL A 116 -2.08 -0.26 9.45
CA VAL A 116 -2.24 0.23 8.07
C VAL A 116 -0.89 0.50 7.40
N HIS A 117 0.04 1.12 8.13
CA HIS A 117 1.38 1.41 7.63
C HIS A 117 2.20 0.14 7.39
N ALA A 118 2.26 -0.76 8.38
CA ALA A 118 3.02 -2.00 8.32
C ALA A 118 2.56 -2.89 7.14
N THR A 119 1.25 -3.10 7.01
CA THR A 119 0.68 -3.91 5.92
C THR A 119 0.92 -3.28 4.54
N PHE A 120 0.98 -1.95 4.46
CA PHE A 120 1.34 -1.26 3.22
C PHE A 120 2.81 -1.49 2.86
N ALA A 121 3.73 -1.26 3.79
CA ALA A 121 5.17 -1.45 3.57
C ALA A 121 5.51 -2.91 3.19
N ASP A 122 4.99 -3.87 3.95
CA ASP A 122 5.13 -5.31 3.66
C ASP A 122 4.58 -5.67 2.26
N SER A 123 3.44 -5.10 1.87
CA SER A 123 2.88 -5.31 0.52
C SER A 123 3.74 -4.69 -0.58
N MET A 124 4.37 -3.54 -0.33
CA MET A 124 5.28 -2.93 -1.29
C MET A 124 6.52 -3.81 -1.49
N PHE A 125 7.14 -4.29 -0.42
CA PHE A 125 8.28 -5.21 -0.54
C PHE A 125 7.93 -6.48 -1.30
N LYS A 126 6.82 -7.13 -0.93
CA LYS A 126 6.37 -8.34 -1.62
C LYS A 126 6.15 -8.12 -3.12
N THR A 127 5.55 -6.98 -3.48
CA THR A 127 5.25 -6.64 -4.88
C THR A 127 6.52 -6.29 -5.65
N TYR A 128 7.41 -5.49 -5.07
CA TYR A 128 8.66 -5.11 -5.70
C TYR A 128 9.55 -6.34 -5.96
N GLU A 129 9.70 -7.22 -4.97
CA GLU A 129 10.50 -8.45 -5.10
C GLU A 129 9.93 -9.42 -6.15
N MET A 130 8.60 -9.47 -6.25
CA MET A 130 7.90 -10.32 -7.20
C MET A 130 8.03 -9.81 -8.64
N PHE A 131 7.89 -8.50 -8.88
CA PHE A 131 7.75 -7.97 -10.24
C PHE A 131 8.92 -7.13 -10.76
N VAL A 132 9.76 -6.61 -9.86
CA VAL A 132 10.81 -5.65 -10.21
C VAL A 132 12.19 -6.25 -9.96
N GLY A 133 12.50 -6.62 -8.72
CA GLY A 133 13.82 -7.13 -8.37
C GLY A 133 14.02 -7.27 -6.86
N PRO A 134 15.11 -7.93 -6.42
CA PRO A 134 15.37 -8.14 -5.00
C PRO A 134 15.58 -6.81 -4.26
N LEU A 135 15.24 -6.80 -2.97
CA LEU A 135 15.60 -5.75 -2.02
C LEU A 135 16.47 -6.36 -0.91
N SER A 136 17.65 -5.80 -0.71
CA SER A 136 18.49 -6.10 0.44
C SER A 136 17.82 -5.65 1.74
N ARG A 137 18.27 -6.21 2.86
CA ARG A 137 17.78 -5.81 4.19
C ARG A 137 18.03 -4.32 4.46
N ALA A 138 19.21 -3.81 4.10
CA ALA A 138 19.53 -2.40 4.27
C ALA A 138 18.58 -1.49 3.47
N GLU A 139 18.21 -1.88 2.25
CA GLU A 139 17.24 -1.12 1.44
C GLU A 139 15.83 -1.15 2.05
N LYS A 140 15.41 -2.28 2.63
CA LYS A 140 14.12 -2.36 3.33
C LYS A 140 14.11 -1.51 4.60
N ASP A 141 15.20 -1.53 5.37
CA ASP A 141 15.36 -0.72 6.58
C ASP A 141 15.35 0.78 6.24
N GLU A 142 16.06 1.19 5.19
CA GLU A 142 16.03 2.57 4.68
C GLU A 142 14.61 2.97 4.24
N TYR A 143 13.92 2.10 3.49
CA TYR A 143 12.55 2.35 3.07
C TYR A 143 11.61 2.56 4.26
N LEU A 144 11.70 1.72 5.28
CA LEU A 144 10.86 1.80 6.48
C LEU A 144 11.15 3.06 7.29
N HIS A 145 12.42 3.41 7.47
CA HIS A 145 12.81 4.64 8.14
C HIS A 145 12.24 5.87 7.44
N HIS A 146 12.35 5.95 6.11
CA HIS A 146 11.80 7.06 5.33
C HIS A 146 10.27 7.09 5.34
N ALA A 147 9.62 5.93 5.17
CA ALA A 147 8.16 5.83 5.17
C ALA A 147 7.56 6.18 6.54
N GLY A 148 8.26 5.86 7.64
CA GLY A 148 7.85 6.10 9.00
C GLY A 148 7.68 7.58 9.38
N PHE A 149 8.28 8.50 8.62
CA PHE A 149 8.17 9.95 8.88
C PHE A 149 6.73 10.48 8.84
N VAL A 150 5.82 9.78 8.16
CA VAL A 150 4.41 10.17 8.09
C VAL A 150 3.67 9.98 9.41
N ALA A 151 4.21 9.21 10.37
CA ALA A 151 3.58 8.92 11.66
C ALA A 151 3.09 10.18 12.41
N PRO A 152 3.96 11.17 12.77
CA PRO A 152 3.52 12.39 13.44
C PRO A 152 2.53 13.23 12.63
N LEU A 153 2.60 13.17 11.30
CA LEU A 153 1.69 13.92 10.43
C LEU A 153 0.26 13.35 10.43
N LEU A 154 0.10 12.10 10.84
CA LEU A 154 -1.19 11.41 10.95
C LEU A 154 -1.65 11.23 12.41
N GLY A 155 -0.95 11.84 13.36
CA GLY A 155 -1.29 11.79 14.80
C GLY A 155 -0.66 10.63 15.59
N ALA A 156 0.22 9.83 14.99
CA ALA A 156 1.00 8.82 15.72
C ALA A 156 2.33 9.40 16.24
N PRO A 157 2.88 8.92 17.37
CA PRO A 157 4.19 9.36 17.86
C PRO A 157 5.33 9.19 16.82
N CYS A 158 6.38 10.01 16.92
CA CYS A 158 7.58 9.80 16.11
C CYS A 158 8.20 8.44 16.46
N GLY A 159 8.59 7.66 15.44
CA GLY A 159 9.16 6.32 15.63
C GLY A 159 8.14 5.24 16.05
N TYR A 160 6.83 5.51 15.95
CA TYR A 160 5.80 4.54 16.33
C TYR A 160 5.66 3.35 15.37
N PHE A 161 5.99 3.57 14.10
CA PHE A 161 5.92 2.55 13.06
C PHE A 161 7.21 1.72 13.04
N PRO A 162 7.16 0.45 12.59
CA PRO A 162 8.36 -0.38 12.44
C PRO A 162 9.45 0.35 11.64
N GLY A 163 10.64 0.49 12.23
CA GLY A 163 11.75 1.22 11.64
C GLY A 163 12.70 0.37 10.81
N ASN A 164 12.57 -0.96 10.89
CA ASN A 164 13.38 -1.93 10.14
C ASN A 164 12.60 -3.22 9.85
N GLN A 165 13.16 -4.06 8.97
CA GLN A 165 12.52 -5.28 8.48
C GLN A 165 12.21 -6.27 9.61
N ALA A 166 13.09 -6.38 10.61
CA ALA A 166 12.89 -7.31 11.71
C ALA A 166 11.70 -6.90 12.60
N GLU A 167 11.57 -5.61 12.89
CA GLU A 167 10.41 -5.06 13.60
C GLU A 167 9.13 -5.21 12.78
N LEU A 168 9.20 -5.01 11.46
CA LEU A 168 8.04 -5.20 10.58
C LEU A 168 7.56 -6.64 10.60
N ASP A 169 8.47 -7.60 10.42
CA ASP A 169 8.16 -9.03 10.41
C ASP A 169 7.59 -9.49 11.75
N ALA A 170 8.21 -9.07 12.86
CA ALA A 170 7.73 -9.37 14.21
C ALA A 170 6.31 -8.80 14.45
N TYR A 171 6.07 -7.54 14.08
CA TYR A 171 4.77 -6.91 14.27
C TYR A 171 3.66 -7.55 13.41
N ILE A 172 3.95 -7.89 12.15
CA ILE A 172 2.99 -8.58 11.29
C ILE A 172 2.65 -9.96 11.87
N ALA A 173 3.66 -10.73 12.31
CA ALA A 173 3.44 -12.04 12.94
C ALA A 173 2.58 -11.91 14.21
N GLU A 174 2.95 -11.01 15.12
CA GLU A 174 2.21 -10.72 16.36
C GLU A 174 0.74 -10.39 16.07
N MET A 175 0.47 -9.48 15.13
CA MET A 175 -0.90 -9.11 14.77
C MET A 175 -1.70 -10.28 14.20
N LEU A 176 -1.09 -11.12 13.35
CA LEU A 176 -1.75 -12.30 12.80
C LEU A 176 -2.02 -13.38 13.86
N GLU A 177 -1.18 -13.49 14.88
CA GLU A 177 -1.31 -14.45 15.99
C GLU A 177 -2.20 -13.94 17.13
N SER A 178 -2.37 -12.63 17.29
CA SER A 178 -3.12 -11.98 18.37
C SER A 178 -4.60 -12.37 18.46
N GLY A 179 -5.17 -12.91 17.39
CA GLY A 179 -6.61 -13.16 17.25
C GLY A 179 -7.45 -11.90 17.04
N VAL A 180 -6.85 -10.71 16.97
CA VAL A 180 -7.53 -9.46 16.59
C VAL A 180 -7.82 -9.44 15.08
N ILE A 181 -6.86 -9.88 14.28
CA ILE A 181 -7.00 -9.92 12.82
C ILE A 181 -7.90 -11.09 12.42
N LYS A 182 -9.13 -10.77 12.01
CA LYS A 182 -10.16 -11.74 11.66
C LYS A 182 -10.94 -11.26 10.44
N VAL A 183 -10.97 -12.08 9.40
CA VAL A 183 -11.75 -11.80 8.20
C VAL A 183 -13.24 -12.02 8.48
N GLY A 184 -13.92 -10.94 8.88
CA GLY A 184 -15.36 -10.91 9.14
C GLY A 184 -16.21 -10.69 7.88
N PRO A 185 -17.56 -10.72 8.00
CA PRO A 185 -18.48 -10.49 6.89
C PRO A 185 -18.25 -9.14 6.18
N GLN A 186 -18.06 -8.06 6.95
CA GLN A 186 -17.76 -6.75 6.40
C GLN A 186 -16.45 -6.75 5.59
N ALA A 187 -15.38 -7.36 6.10
CA ALA A 187 -14.11 -7.47 5.40
C ALA A 187 -14.26 -8.21 4.04
N ARG A 188 -15.07 -9.27 4.00
CA ARG A 188 -15.35 -10.01 2.75
C ARG A 188 -16.13 -9.17 1.74
N GLN A 189 -17.16 -8.46 2.18
CA GLN A 189 -17.92 -7.54 1.32
C GLN A 189 -17.02 -6.45 0.72
N LEU A 190 -16.14 -5.87 1.55
CA LEU A 190 -15.16 -4.89 1.13
C LEU A 190 -14.15 -5.48 0.13
N ALA A 191 -13.68 -6.71 0.35
CA ALA A 191 -12.79 -7.40 -0.57
C ALA A 191 -13.45 -7.64 -1.94
N ASP A 192 -14.74 -8.00 -1.97
CA ASP A 192 -15.48 -8.16 -3.23
C ASP A 192 -15.60 -6.83 -4.00
N TYR A 193 -15.78 -5.71 -3.29
CA TYR A 193 -15.77 -4.38 -3.90
C TYR A 193 -14.38 -4.01 -4.45
N VAL A 194 -13.31 -4.27 -3.68
CA VAL A 194 -11.92 -3.99 -4.09
C VAL A 194 -11.54 -4.80 -5.33
N LEU A 195 -12.03 -6.03 -5.41
CA LEU A 195 -11.74 -6.99 -6.48
C LEU A 195 -12.90 -7.11 -7.46
N GLU A 196 -13.72 -6.08 -7.60
CA GLU A 196 -14.85 -6.09 -8.52
C GLU A 196 -14.35 -6.09 -9.97
N LYS A 197 -15.08 -6.78 -10.85
CA LYS A 197 -14.77 -6.78 -12.29
C LYS A 197 -14.93 -5.40 -12.88
N LEU A 198 -14.05 -5.05 -13.82
CA LEU A 198 -14.28 -3.89 -14.68
C LEU A 198 -15.54 -4.11 -15.53
N PRO A 199 -16.28 -3.04 -15.91
CA PRO A 199 -17.49 -3.13 -16.74
C PRO A 199 -17.15 -3.38 -18.22
N ILE A 200 -16.22 -4.30 -18.48
CA ILE A 200 -15.81 -4.76 -19.79
C ILE A 200 -16.25 -6.23 -19.87
N PRO A 201 -16.85 -6.70 -20.99
CA PRO A 201 -17.17 -8.12 -21.19
C PRO A 201 -15.93 -9.00 -21.00
N ILE A 202 -16.07 -10.34 -21.01
CA ILE A 202 -15.00 -11.37 -20.97
C ILE A 202 -13.66 -10.96 -20.30
N LEU A 203 -12.85 -10.10 -20.93
CA LEU A 203 -11.72 -9.37 -20.34
C LEU A 203 -11.94 -8.91 -18.89
N GLY A 204 -13.07 -8.30 -18.53
CA GLY A 204 -13.32 -7.88 -17.14
C GLY A 204 -13.30 -9.06 -16.14
N ARG A 205 -13.82 -10.23 -16.55
CA ARG A 205 -13.77 -11.46 -15.75
C ARG A 205 -12.36 -12.04 -15.68
N VAL A 206 -11.61 -11.99 -16.78
CA VAL A 206 -10.22 -12.49 -16.84
C VAL A 206 -9.32 -11.64 -15.94
N LEU A 207 -9.42 -10.31 -16.02
CA LEU A 207 -8.67 -9.39 -15.18
C LEU A 207 -9.04 -9.55 -13.70
N GLN A 208 -10.33 -9.71 -13.39
CA GLN A 208 -10.77 -10.00 -12.02
C GLN A 208 -10.19 -11.31 -11.49
N TRP A 209 -10.24 -12.39 -12.28
CA TRP A 209 -9.67 -13.67 -11.90
C TRP A 209 -8.17 -13.56 -11.62
N TYR A 210 -7.43 -12.87 -12.49
CA TYR A 210 -6.00 -12.64 -12.29
C TYR A 210 -5.72 -11.76 -11.07
N ALA A 211 -6.51 -10.71 -10.83
CA ALA A 211 -6.40 -9.88 -9.63
C ALA A 211 -6.64 -10.69 -8.34
N ARG A 212 -7.66 -11.56 -8.33
CA ARG A 212 -7.93 -12.47 -7.21
C ARG A 212 -6.79 -13.47 -7.00
N LEU A 213 -6.21 -13.99 -8.09
CA LEU A 213 -5.05 -14.88 -8.01
C LEU A 213 -3.83 -14.17 -7.43
N LEU A 214 -3.54 -12.96 -7.91
CA LEU A 214 -2.43 -12.13 -7.48
C LEU A 214 -2.56 -11.73 -6.01
N VAL A 215 -3.70 -11.17 -5.62
CA VAL A 215 -3.94 -10.75 -4.23
C VAL A 215 -3.96 -11.96 -3.31
N GLY A 216 -4.73 -13.01 -3.64
CA GLY A 216 -4.79 -14.23 -2.84
C GLY A 216 -3.44 -14.94 -2.71
N GLY A 217 -2.64 -14.95 -3.77
CA GLY A 217 -1.33 -15.61 -3.80
C GLY A 217 -0.26 -14.86 -3.00
N MET A 218 -0.40 -13.55 -2.84
CA MET A 218 0.52 -12.75 -2.02
C MET A 218 0.08 -12.63 -0.55
N LEU A 219 -1.17 -12.94 -0.20
CA LEU A 219 -1.66 -12.88 1.17
C LEU A 219 -1.02 -13.96 2.08
N PRO A 220 -0.77 -13.65 3.36
CA PRO A 220 -0.48 -14.65 4.38
C PRO A 220 -1.54 -15.77 4.39
N PRO A 221 -1.16 -17.04 4.66
CA PRO A 221 -2.09 -18.17 4.61
C PRO A 221 -3.39 -17.96 5.39
N VAL A 222 -3.30 -17.49 6.64
CA VAL A 222 -4.47 -17.26 7.52
C VAL A 222 -5.47 -16.28 6.91
N LEU A 223 -5.00 -15.20 6.26
CA LEU A 223 -5.87 -14.22 5.62
C LEU A 223 -6.43 -14.75 4.31
N ARG A 224 -5.61 -15.46 3.52
CA ARG A 224 -6.03 -16.08 2.27
C ARG A 224 -7.21 -17.03 2.51
N GLU A 225 -7.12 -17.86 3.55
CA GLU A 225 -8.17 -18.76 3.99
C GLU A 225 -9.38 -18.00 4.53
N GLY A 226 -9.16 -16.98 5.37
CA GLY A 226 -10.24 -16.15 5.91
C GLY A 226 -11.11 -15.47 4.84
N TYR A 227 -10.48 -15.00 3.75
CA TYR A 227 -11.15 -14.44 2.57
C TYR A 227 -11.70 -15.51 1.61
N GLY A 228 -11.40 -16.79 1.82
CA GLY A 228 -11.87 -17.89 0.97
C GLY A 228 -11.17 -17.96 -0.39
N PHE A 229 -9.97 -17.40 -0.54
CA PHE A 229 -9.23 -17.51 -1.80
C PHE A 229 -8.68 -18.92 -1.98
N LYS A 230 -9.18 -19.62 -3.00
CA LYS A 230 -8.70 -20.95 -3.39
C LYS A 230 -7.48 -20.86 -4.30
N VAL A 231 -6.36 -20.36 -3.78
CA VAL A 231 -5.08 -20.41 -4.51
C VAL A 231 -4.46 -21.78 -4.30
N GLY A 232 -4.81 -22.73 -5.17
CA GLY A 232 -4.18 -24.04 -5.21
C GLY A 232 -2.70 -23.97 -5.66
N LYS A 233 -1.97 -25.08 -5.55
CA LYS A 233 -0.55 -25.17 -5.96
C LYS A 233 -0.32 -24.72 -7.42
N SER A 234 -1.24 -25.06 -8.32
CA SER A 234 -1.20 -24.64 -9.72
C SER A 234 -1.36 -23.13 -9.89
N GLY A 235 -2.28 -22.51 -9.15
CA GLY A 235 -2.47 -21.06 -9.14
C GLY A 235 -1.25 -20.31 -8.61
N GLY A 236 -0.67 -20.79 -7.49
CA GLY A 236 0.56 -20.23 -6.93
C GLY A 236 1.73 -20.28 -7.92
N ARG A 237 1.96 -21.44 -8.55
CA ARG A 237 2.96 -21.59 -9.61
C ARG A 237 2.69 -20.70 -10.82
N ALA A 238 1.44 -20.56 -11.22
CA ALA A 238 1.07 -19.69 -12.33
C ALA A 238 1.40 -18.23 -12.02
N LEU A 239 1.08 -17.74 -10.81
CA LEU A 239 1.44 -16.39 -10.36
C LEU A 239 2.96 -16.19 -10.32
N GLU A 240 3.71 -17.12 -9.72
CA GLU A 240 5.17 -17.05 -9.67
C GLU A 240 5.78 -17.04 -11.07
N THR A 241 5.26 -17.88 -11.97
CA THR A 241 5.72 -17.94 -13.36
C THR A 241 5.41 -16.66 -14.12
N THR A 242 4.18 -16.12 -14.03
CA THR A 242 3.82 -14.87 -14.73
C THR A 242 4.61 -13.69 -14.20
N ALA A 243 4.81 -13.60 -12.88
CA ALA A 243 5.64 -12.59 -12.24
C ALA A 243 7.10 -12.71 -12.67
N TRP A 244 7.65 -13.93 -12.69
CA TRP A 244 9.03 -14.19 -13.13
C TRP A 244 9.22 -13.79 -14.60
N ILE A 245 8.29 -14.18 -15.48
CA ILE A 245 8.29 -13.81 -16.91
C ILE A 245 8.27 -12.29 -17.04
N TYR A 246 7.35 -11.62 -16.33
CA TYR A 246 7.27 -10.17 -16.33
C TYR A 246 8.60 -9.53 -15.89
N ARG A 247 9.11 -9.93 -14.72
CA ARG A 247 10.34 -9.40 -14.13
C ARG A 247 11.56 -9.62 -15.02
N ARG A 248 11.65 -10.78 -15.68
CA ARG A 248 12.83 -11.15 -16.46
C ARG A 248 12.81 -10.65 -17.89
N LEU A 249 11.64 -10.64 -18.54
CA LEU A 249 11.51 -10.36 -19.96
C LEU A 249 10.89 -8.99 -20.25
N PHE A 250 9.88 -8.57 -19.50
CA PHE A 250 9.13 -7.35 -19.81
C PHE A 250 9.67 -6.13 -19.06
N HIS A 251 9.89 -6.25 -17.74
CA HIS A 251 10.33 -5.14 -16.90
C HIS A 251 11.62 -4.46 -17.39
N PRO A 252 12.69 -5.19 -17.78
CA PRO A 252 13.93 -4.57 -18.24
C PRO A 252 13.80 -3.89 -19.62
N LEU A 253 12.86 -4.34 -20.44
CA LEU A 253 12.61 -3.81 -21.79
C LEU A 253 11.64 -2.62 -21.79
N LEU A 254 10.90 -2.39 -20.71
CA LEU A 254 9.94 -1.29 -20.63
C LEU A 254 10.66 0.06 -20.52
N PRO A 255 10.40 1.01 -21.45
CA PRO A 255 10.99 2.34 -21.36
C PRO A 255 10.49 3.06 -20.09
N PRO A 256 11.27 3.98 -19.51
CA PRO A 256 10.91 4.69 -18.27
C PRO A 256 9.54 5.39 -18.31
N LEU A 257 9.05 5.75 -19.50
CA LEU A 257 7.73 6.35 -19.70
C LEU A 257 6.57 5.43 -19.33
N LEU A 258 6.71 4.13 -19.59
CA LEU A 258 5.71 3.10 -19.30
C LEU A 258 5.96 2.41 -17.95
N ARG A 259 7.20 2.44 -17.47
CA ARG A 259 7.62 1.78 -16.24
C ARG A 259 7.39 2.65 -14.99
N ARG A 260 7.66 3.95 -15.09
CA ARG A 260 7.64 4.86 -13.92
C ARG A 260 6.51 5.87 -13.98
N TRP A 261 6.11 6.42 -12.84
CA TRP A 261 5.18 7.55 -12.80
C TRP A 261 5.78 8.80 -13.42
N LYS A 262 4.95 9.64 -14.05
CA LYS A 262 5.39 10.94 -14.60
C LYS A 262 6.02 11.82 -13.52
N VAL A 263 5.39 11.89 -12.35
CA VAL A 263 5.89 12.68 -11.20
C VAL A 263 7.25 12.17 -10.71
N ALA A 264 7.44 10.85 -10.61
CA ALA A 264 8.72 10.27 -10.22
C ALA A 264 9.84 10.64 -11.21
N ARG A 265 9.57 10.55 -12.52
CA ARG A 265 10.54 10.98 -13.55
C ARG A 265 10.85 12.48 -13.47
N GLN A 266 9.83 13.31 -13.24
CA GLN A 266 10.00 14.75 -13.15
C GLN A 266 10.82 15.14 -11.91
N ALA A 267 10.54 14.50 -10.78
CA ALA A 267 11.25 14.77 -9.53
C ALA A 267 12.76 14.46 -9.66
N VAL A 268 13.13 13.35 -10.32
CA VAL A 268 14.54 13.02 -10.62
C VAL A 268 15.19 14.09 -11.52
N LYS A 269 14.49 14.56 -12.56
CA LYS A 269 15.00 15.62 -13.44
C LYS A 269 15.22 16.93 -12.69
N THR A 270 14.26 17.34 -11.87
CA THR A 270 14.35 18.57 -11.06
C THR A 270 15.52 18.50 -10.09
N TYR A 271 15.71 17.37 -9.40
CA TYR A 271 16.84 17.17 -8.50
C TYR A 271 18.19 17.32 -9.23
N ASN A 272 18.36 16.62 -10.36
CA ASN A 272 19.59 16.68 -11.13
C ASN A 272 19.88 18.09 -11.67
N ALA A 273 18.85 18.86 -12.03
CA ALA A 273 19.02 20.25 -12.47
C ALA A 273 19.57 21.15 -11.35
N VAL A 274 19.08 20.99 -10.11
CA VAL A 274 19.55 21.77 -8.96
C VAL A 274 20.99 21.44 -8.57
N GLN A 275 21.41 20.17 -8.67
CA GLN A 275 22.78 19.75 -8.33
C GLN A 275 23.84 20.19 -9.36
N ASN A 276 23.43 20.53 -10.59
CA ASN A 276 24.33 20.94 -11.66
C ASN A 276 24.43 22.47 -11.82
N CYS A 277 23.78 23.25 -10.95
CA CYS A 277 23.90 24.71 -10.85
C CYS A 277 24.89 25.08 -9.74
#